data_AF-C0MFC1-F1
#
_entry.id   AF-C0MFC1-F1
#
_cell.length_a   1.000
_cell.length_b   1.000
_cell.length_c   1.000
_cell.angle_alpha   90.00
_cell.angle_beta   90.00
_cell.angle_gamma   90.00
#
_symmetry.space_group_name_H-M   'P 1'
#
loop_
_entity.id
_entity.type
_entity.pdbx_description
1 polymer ?
#
loop_
_entity_poly.entity_id
_entity_poly.type
_entity_poly.pdbx_seq_one_letter_code
_entity_poly.pdbx_strand_id
1 'polypeptide(L)'
;MTKKAYLSLLTILLLFPLSACDFKAQDSTGKKLKSSHQLEKRCKALKKETDKSPNEVSKEEGIAAEQIIVSISDDGFVTSHGDHYHFYNGEVPYDSLFSSELLPPKDYQFDQKDVINEVKNGYVIKTDDRYYFYLKDNNHQENVRS
;
A
#
# COMPACT_ATOMS: atom_id res chain seq x y z
N MET A 1 11.14 -26.84 59.20
CA MET A 1 11.31 -28.30 59.36
C MET A 1 9.94 -28.97 59.39
N THR A 2 9.57 -29.72 58.36
CA THR A 2 9.01 -31.09 58.41
C THR A 2 8.68 -31.52 56.98
N LYS A 3 9.15 -32.72 56.63
CA LYS A 3 8.98 -33.40 55.34
C LYS A 3 7.76 -34.33 55.41
N LYS A 4 7.16 -34.63 54.26
CA LYS A 4 6.49 -35.88 53.79
C LYS A 4 5.54 -35.46 52.64
N ALA A 5 5.83 -35.58 51.34
CA ALA A 5 6.34 -36.65 50.48
C ALA A 5 5.29 -37.74 50.12
N TYR A 6 5.11 -37.92 48.80
CA TYR A 6 4.54 -39.07 48.06
C TYR A 6 3.01 -39.23 48.10
N LEU A 7 2.29 -39.71 47.10
CA LEU A 7 2.53 -40.19 45.74
C LEU A 7 1.13 -40.54 45.22
N SER A 8 0.69 -40.01 44.09
CA SER A 8 -0.40 -40.65 43.34
C SER A 8 -0.05 -40.64 41.87
N LEU A 9 0.32 -41.84 41.45
CA LEU A 9 0.68 -42.26 40.12
C LEU A 9 -0.61 -42.63 39.36
N LEU A 10 -0.51 -42.54 38.04
CA LEU A 10 -1.27 -43.30 37.04
C LEU A 10 -2.48 -42.61 36.36
N THR A 11 -2.13 -41.98 35.23
CA THR A 11 -2.71 -42.16 33.88
C THR A 11 -4.23 -42.14 33.69
N ILE A 12 -4.69 -41.30 32.76
CA ILE A 12 -5.37 -41.75 31.53
C ILE A 12 -5.07 -40.74 30.43
N LEU A 13 -4.35 -41.21 29.43
CA LEU A 13 -4.21 -40.62 28.10
C LEU A 13 -5.59 -40.73 27.42
N LEU A 14 -6.33 -39.62 27.32
CA LEU A 14 -7.50 -39.52 26.45
C LEU A 14 -7.12 -38.75 25.20
N LEU A 15 -6.67 -39.51 24.21
CA LEU A 15 -6.72 -39.17 22.79
C LEU A 15 -8.20 -38.97 22.42
N PHE A 16 -8.62 -37.72 22.23
CA PHE A 16 -9.84 -37.40 21.49
C PHE A 16 -9.45 -36.91 20.08
N PRO A 17 -10.11 -37.43 19.04
CA PRO A 17 -9.66 -37.32 17.65
C PRO A 17 -9.72 -35.88 17.13
N LEU A 18 -8.72 -35.54 16.31
CA LEU A 18 -8.78 -34.45 15.33
C LEU A 18 -10.04 -34.65 14.48
N SER A 19 -11.12 -33.97 14.84
CA SER A 19 -12.21 -33.72 13.93
C SER A 19 -11.72 -32.62 12.98
N ALA A 20 -11.09 -33.03 11.90
CA ALA A 20 -10.87 -32.16 10.75
C ALA A 20 -12.24 -31.69 10.28
N CYS A 21 -12.62 -30.47 10.64
CA CYS A 21 -13.61 -29.75 9.86
C CYS A 21 -12.98 -29.52 8.49
N ASP A 22 -13.40 -30.29 7.50
CA ASP A 22 -13.25 -29.93 6.09
C ASP A 22 -13.97 -28.59 5.88
N PHE A 23 -13.25 -27.49 6.10
CA PHE A 23 -13.66 -26.20 5.58
C PHE A 23 -13.47 -26.25 4.07
N LYS A 24 -14.47 -26.79 3.38
CA LYS A 24 -14.64 -26.56 1.95
C LYS A 24 -14.91 -25.07 1.78
N ALA A 25 -13.86 -24.31 1.50
CA ALA A 25 -13.98 -22.99 0.92
C ALA A 25 -14.75 -23.16 -0.40
N GLN A 26 -16.06 -22.93 -0.35
CA GLN A 26 -16.91 -22.88 -1.52
C GLN A 26 -16.67 -21.51 -2.17
N ASP A 27 -15.68 -21.45 -3.07
CA ASP A 27 -15.52 -20.31 -3.97
C ASP A 27 -16.68 -20.30 -4.95
N SER A 28 -17.69 -19.49 -4.63
CA SER A 28 -18.80 -19.18 -5.51
C SER A 28 -18.43 -18.06 -6.46
N THR A 29 -17.38 -18.23 -7.28
CA THR A 29 -17.26 -17.49 -8.54
C THR A 29 -16.57 -18.37 -9.59
N GLY A 30 -17.28 -18.69 -10.67
CA GLY A 30 -16.78 -19.49 -11.79
C GLY A 30 -15.69 -18.81 -12.63
N LYS A 31 -14.54 -18.47 -12.03
CA LYS A 31 -13.34 -18.09 -12.77
C LYS A 31 -12.48 -19.33 -12.99
N LYS A 32 -12.53 -19.82 -14.24
CA LYS A 32 -11.58 -20.75 -14.86
C LYS A 32 -10.18 -20.65 -14.22
N LEU A 33 -9.69 -21.74 -13.61
CA LEU A 33 -8.30 -21.86 -13.13
C LEU A 33 -7.35 -21.43 -14.26
N LYS A 34 -6.78 -20.24 -14.15
CA LYS A 34 -5.78 -19.76 -15.10
C LYS A 34 -4.51 -20.59 -14.88
N SER A 35 -3.87 -21.06 -15.96
CA SER A 35 -2.65 -21.86 -15.80
C SER A 35 -1.56 -21.02 -15.12
N SER A 36 -0.71 -21.66 -14.31
CA SER A 36 0.39 -21.01 -13.58
C SER A 36 1.23 -20.10 -14.48
N HIS A 37 1.44 -20.52 -15.73
CA HIS A 37 2.20 -19.76 -16.73
C HIS A 37 1.49 -18.46 -17.18
N GLN A 38 0.16 -18.46 -17.26
CA GLN A 38 -0.61 -17.24 -17.58
C GLN A 38 -0.62 -16.26 -16.40
N LEU A 39 -0.65 -16.78 -15.16
CA LEU A 39 -0.54 -15.96 -13.96
C LEU A 39 0.85 -15.32 -13.86
N GLU A 40 1.93 -16.11 -14.03
CA GLU A 40 3.31 -15.63 -14.02
C GLU A 40 3.56 -14.53 -15.05
N LYS A 41 3.08 -14.73 -16.29
CA LYS A 41 3.21 -13.72 -17.35
C LYS A 41 2.52 -12.41 -16.98
N ARG A 42 1.34 -12.47 -16.35
CA ARG A 42 0.61 -11.28 -15.88
C ARG A 42 1.33 -10.60 -14.71
N CYS A 43 1.81 -11.35 -13.74
CA CYS A 43 2.60 -10.80 -12.63
C CYS A 43 3.87 -10.11 -13.12
N LYS A 44 4.55 -10.70 -14.11
CA LYS A 44 5.73 -10.10 -14.74
C LYS A 44 5.39 -8.83 -15.52
N ALA A 45 4.25 -8.80 -16.21
CA ALA A 45 3.78 -7.60 -16.91
C ALA A 45 3.42 -6.47 -15.94
N LEU A 46 2.69 -6.78 -14.85
CA LEU A 46 2.35 -5.82 -13.80
C LEU A 46 3.62 -5.29 -13.14
N LYS A 47 4.55 -6.16 -12.75
CA LYS A 47 5.82 -5.75 -12.15
C LYS A 47 6.61 -4.82 -13.08
N LYS A 48 6.69 -5.17 -14.38
CA LYS A 48 7.36 -4.33 -15.38
C LYS A 48 6.70 -2.96 -15.51
N GLU A 49 5.39 -2.86 -15.37
CA GLU A 49 4.69 -1.58 -15.39
C GLU A 49 4.99 -0.76 -14.13
N THR A 50 4.90 -1.37 -12.95
CA THR A 50 5.12 -0.70 -11.65
C THR A 50 6.57 -0.26 -11.40
N ASP A 51 7.53 -0.81 -12.15
CA ASP A 51 8.95 -0.45 -12.09
C ASP A 51 9.30 0.74 -13.01
N LYS A 52 8.39 1.17 -13.89
CA LYS A 52 8.60 2.36 -14.75
C LYS A 52 8.34 3.63 -13.96
N SER A 53 9.03 4.70 -14.31
CA SER A 53 8.69 6.04 -13.83
C SER A 53 7.39 6.56 -14.47
N PRO A 54 6.68 7.49 -13.81
CA PRO A 54 5.50 8.14 -14.40
C PRO A 54 5.76 8.72 -15.80
N ASN A 55 6.90 9.37 -16.00
CA ASN A 55 7.26 9.96 -17.29
C ASN A 55 7.45 8.90 -18.41
N GLU A 56 8.00 7.73 -18.07
CA GLU A 56 8.11 6.62 -19.03
C GLU A 56 6.75 6.06 -19.42
N VAL A 57 5.83 5.93 -18.45
CA VAL A 57 4.45 5.51 -18.71
C VAL A 57 3.74 6.51 -19.62
N SER A 58 3.78 7.81 -19.30
CA SER A 58 3.16 8.84 -20.14
C SER A 58 3.73 8.85 -21.57
N LYS A 59 5.03 8.63 -21.74
CA LYS A 59 5.66 8.52 -23.06
C LYS A 59 5.21 7.29 -23.84
N GLU A 60 5.08 6.14 -23.17
CA GLU A 60 4.65 4.88 -23.80
C GLU A 60 3.19 4.92 -24.22
N GLU A 61 2.33 5.54 -23.42
CA GLU A 61 0.91 5.68 -23.70
C GLU A 61 0.60 6.79 -24.70
N GLY A 62 1.49 7.79 -24.81
CA GLY A 62 1.30 8.93 -25.70
C GLY A 62 0.13 9.83 -25.28
N ILE A 63 -0.27 9.77 -24.02
CA ILE A 63 -1.33 10.59 -23.45
C ILE A 63 -0.71 11.89 -22.94
N ALA A 64 -1.27 13.02 -23.35
CA ALA A 64 -0.84 14.36 -22.92
C ALA A 64 -1.63 14.83 -21.68
N ALA A 65 -1.78 13.95 -20.69
CA ALA A 65 -2.44 14.25 -19.42
C ALA A 65 -1.40 14.33 -18.30
N GLU A 66 -1.68 15.16 -17.31
CA GLU A 66 -0.88 15.20 -16.08
C GLU A 66 -1.04 13.88 -15.31
N GLN A 67 0.02 13.48 -14.60
CA GLN A 67 -0.05 12.42 -13.60
C GLN A 67 -0.14 13.03 -12.22
N ILE A 68 -1.32 12.91 -11.60
CA ILE A 68 -1.64 13.53 -10.32
C ILE A 68 -1.70 12.44 -9.26
N ILE A 69 -0.87 12.52 -8.23
CA ILE A 69 -0.89 11.56 -7.12
C ILE A 69 -2.19 11.75 -6.35
N VAL A 70 -2.95 10.66 -6.22
CA VAL A 70 -4.24 10.60 -5.51
C VAL A 70 -4.18 9.74 -4.25
N SER A 71 -3.17 8.88 -4.12
CA SER A 71 -2.97 8.05 -2.93
C SER A 71 -1.51 7.69 -2.75
N ILE A 72 -1.08 7.54 -1.50
CA ILE A 72 0.28 7.13 -1.11
C ILE A 72 0.15 6.07 -0.03
N SER A 73 1.03 5.08 -0.07
CA SER A 73 1.11 3.94 0.83
C SER A 73 2.57 3.58 1.10
N ASP A 74 2.78 2.64 2.02
CA ASP A 74 4.12 2.13 2.37
C ASP A 74 4.84 1.49 1.17
N ASP A 75 4.08 0.88 0.25
CA ASP A 75 4.63 0.16 -0.91
C ASP A 75 4.85 1.07 -2.12
N GLY A 76 4.19 2.22 -2.18
CA GLY A 76 4.09 3.01 -3.40
C GLY A 76 3.00 4.06 -3.41
N PHE A 77 2.74 4.61 -4.60
CA PHE A 77 1.74 5.66 -4.80
C PHE A 77 0.89 5.41 -6.05
N VAL A 78 -0.32 5.98 -6.05
CA VAL A 78 -1.27 5.91 -7.15
C VAL A 78 -1.40 7.27 -7.79
N THR A 79 -1.31 7.33 -9.11
CA THR A 79 -1.60 8.54 -9.90
C THR A 79 -2.90 8.37 -10.68
N SER A 80 -3.64 9.47 -10.84
CA SER A 80 -4.64 9.65 -11.88
C SER A 80 -3.93 10.14 -13.15
N HIS A 81 -4.20 9.50 -14.28
CA HIS A 81 -3.63 9.84 -15.59
C HIS A 81 -4.74 9.76 -16.64
N GLY A 82 -5.31 10.92 -17.00
CA GLY A 82 -6.46 10.97 -17.90
C GLY A 82 -7.71 10.31 -17.30
N ASP A 83 -8.12 9.16 -17.82
CA ASP A 83 -9.33 8.43 -17.44
C ASP A 83 -9.08 7.17 -16.59
N HIS A 84 -7.82 6.91 -16.22
CA HIS A 84 -7.43 5.74 -15.45
C HIS A 84 -6.36 6.06 -14.40
N TYR A 85 -5.93 5.03 -13.69
CA TYR A 85 -4.96 5.12 -12.60
C TYR A 85 -3.77 4.21 -12.83
N HIS A 86 -2.60 4.65 -12.39
CA HIS A 86 -1.39 3.82 -12.30
C HIS A 86 -0.94 3.69 -10.85
N PHE A 87 -0.37 2.54 -10.55
CA PHE A 87 0.36 2.32 -9.31
C PHE A 87 1.85 2.23 -9.60
N TYR A 88 2.66 2.89 -8.77
CA TYR A 88 4.12 2.90 -8.85
C TYR A 88 4.69 2.46 -7.52
N ASN A 89 5.73 1.62 -7.57
CA ASN A 89 6.43 1.19 -6.36
C ASN A 89 7.35 2.30 -5.83
N GLY A 90 7.51 2.34 -4.52
CA GLY A 90 8.53 3.15 -3.85
C GLY A 90 8.12 4.59 -3.59
N GLU A 91 9.12 5.45 -3.44
CA GLU A 91 8.93 6.83 -3.00
C GLU A 91 8.36 7.73 -4.11
N VAL A 92 7.61 8.73 -3.67
CA VAL A 92 7.07 9.77 -4.55
C VAL A 92 8.22 10.58 -5.19
N PRO A 93 8.25 10.75 -6.53
CA PRO A 93 9.24 11.58 -7.21
C PRO A 93 9.19 13.05 -6.77
N TYR A 94 10.34 13.71 -6.80
CA TYR A 94 10.50 15.07 -6.29
C TYR A 94 9.57 16.09 -6.95
N ASP A 95 9.36 16.03 -8.25
CA ASP A 95 8.59 16.99 -9.06
C ASP A 95 7.12 16.59 -9.27
N SER A 96 6.59 15.69 -8.44
CA SER A 96 5.23 15.17 -8.57
C SER A 96 4.13 16.22 -8.35
N LEU A 97 2.99 15.99 -9.00
CA LEU A 97 1.74 16.71 -8.77
C LEU A 97 0.85 15.93 -7.79
N PHE A 98 0.12 16.63 -6.92
CA PHE A 98 -0.69 16.04 -5.86
C PHE A 98 -2.13 16.49 -5.96
N SER A 99 -3.06 15.58 -5.65
CA SER A 99 -4.45 15.93 -5.40
C SER A 99 -4.56 16.78 -4.15
N SER A 100 -5.46 17.77 -4.19
CA SER A 100 -5.82 18.58 -3.02
C SER A 100 -6.42 17.74 -1.88
N GLU A 101 -6.91 16.53 -2.16
CA GLU A 101 -7.40 15.57 -1.17
C GLU A 101 -6.28 14.98 -0.29
N LEU A 102 -5.02 15.08 -0.75
CA LEU A 102 -3.85 14.66 0.03
C LEU A 102 -3.33 15.76 0.95
N LEU A 103 -3.96 16.94 0.98
CA LEU A 103 -3.58 17.95 1.96
C LEU A 103 -3.94 17.49 3.39
N PRO A 104 -3.09 17.80 4.38
CA PRO A 104 -3.37 17.43 5.75
C PRO A 104 -4.61 18.15 6.29
N PRO A 105 -5.22 17.64 7.38
CA PRO A 105 -6.26 18.34 8.11
C PRO A 105 -5.83 19.76 8.50
N LYS A 106 -6.79 20.69 8.56
CA LYS A 106 -6.51 22.12 8.82
C LYS A 106 -5.87 22.39 10.19
N ASP A 107 -6.06 21.50 11.15
CA ASP A 107 -5.54 21.58 12.51
C ASP A 107 -4.19 20.86 12.68
N TYR A 108 -3.69 20.18 11.65
CA TYR A 108 -2.36 19.56 11.67
C TYR A 108 -1.25 20.62 11.90
N GLN A 109 -0.33 20.31 12.80
CA GLN A 109 0.88 21.08 13.05
C GLN A 109 2.08 20.30 12.53
N PHE A 110 2.91 20.94 11.71
CA PHE A 110 4.08 20.28 11.14
C PHE A 110 5.01 19.72 12.20
N ASP A 111 5.37 18.45 12.06
CA ASP A 111 6.40 17.79 12.82
C ASP A 111 7.42 17.11 11.88
N GLN A 112 8.70 17.39 12.08
CA GLN A 112 9.78 16.81 11.28
C GLN A 112 9.81 15.28 11.38
N LYS A 113 9.30 14.70 12.49
CA LYS A 113 9.25 13.24 12.68
C LYS A 113 8.27 12.55 11.73
N ASP A 114 7.29 13.28 11.21
CA ASP A 114 6.25 12.76 10.33
C ASP A 114 6.72 12.75 8.87
N VAL A 115 7.85 13.40 8.56
CA VAL A 115 8.39 13.50 7.20
C VAL A 115 8.94 12.16 6.73
N ILE A 116 8.42 11.68 5.60
CA ILE A 116 8.88 10.47 4.91
C ILE A 116 9.83 10.83 3.76
N ASN A 117 9.46 11.83 2.95
CA ASN A 117 10.26 12.27 1.82
C ASN A 117 10.10 13.79 1.57
N GLU A 118 11.13 14.44 1.06
CA GLU A 118 11.07 15.82 0.57
C GLU A 118 10.71 15.85 -0.92
N VAL A 119 9.78 16.74 -1.28
CA VAL A 119 9.35 16.97 -2.65
C VAL A 119 9.35 18.46 -2.96
N LYS A 120 9.11 18.81 -4.23
CA LYS A 120 9.00 20.19 -4.66
C LYS A 120 7.95 20.91 -3.82
N ASN A 121 8.32 22.05 -3.23
CA ASN A 121 7.47 22.92 -2.42
C ASN A 121 6.88 22.28 -1.14
N GLY A 122 7.33 21.09 -0.71
CA GLY A 122 6.65 20.39 0.38
C GLY A 122 7.35 19.12 0.87
N TYR A 123 6.60 18.34 1.63
CA TYR A 123 6.99 17.04 2.17
C TYR A 123 5.86 16.04 1.98
N VAL A 124 6.21 14.78 1.71
CA VAL A 124 5.32 13.67 1.98
C VAL A 124 5.46 13.35 3.46
N ILE A 125 4.36 13.40 4.19
CA ILE A 125 4.30 13.12 5.62
C ILE A 125 3.39 11.91 5.89
N LYS A 126 3.62 11.21 7.00
CA LYS A 126 2.76 10.11 7.48
C LYS A 126 2.32 10.38 8.92
N THR A 127 1.00 10.39 9.15
CA THR A 127 0.39 10.53 10.48
C THR A 127 -0.79 9.58 10.61
N ASP A 128 -0.93 8.92 11.76
CA ASP A 128 -2.01 7.96 12.04
C ASP A 128 -2.25 6.95 10.89
N ASP A 129 -1.16 6.38 10.36
CA ASP A 129 -1.15 5.45 9.22
C ASP A 129 -1.74 6.00 7.91
N ARG A 130 -1.82 7.33 7.78
CA ARG A 130 -2.26 8.04 6.58
C ARG A 130 -1.16 8.95 6.05
N TYR A 131 -1.06 9.02 4.73
CA TYR A 131 -0.09 9.85 4.05
C TYR A 131 -0.72 11.16 3.57
N TYR A 132 0.04 12.24 3.67
CA TYR A 132 -0.37 13.57 3.21
C TYR A 132 0.78 14.27 2.48
N PHE A 133 0.42 15.23 1.64
CA PHE A 133 1.33 16.21 1.07
C PHE A 133 1.25 17.50 1.87
N TYR A 134 2.31 17.82 2.60
CA TYR A 134 2.44 19.04 3.38
C TYR A 134 3.14 20.13 2.56
N LEU A 135 2.48 21.27 2.35
CA LEU A 135 3.04 22.44 1.69
C LEU A 135 3.96 23.23 2.64
N LYS A 136 5.17 23.57 2.19
CA LYS A 136 6.05 24.50 2.92
C LYS A 136 5.48 25.92 2.97
N ASP A 137 4.78 26.32 1.90
CA ASP A 137 4.12 27.61 1.79
C ASP A 137 2.74 27.45 1.15
N ASN A 138 1.68 27.75 1.91
CA ASN A 138 0.30 27.63 1.46
C ASN A 138 -0.07 28.58 0.32
N ASN A 139 0.75 29.61 0.04
CA ASN A 139 0.53 30.53 -1.08
C ASN A 139 1.12 30.00 -2.40
N HIS A 140 1.93 28.94 -2.36
CA HIS A 140 2.63 28.39 -3.53
C HIS A 140 2.20 26.94 -3.78
N GLN A 141 0.99 26.77 -4.35
CA GLN A 141 0.35 25.46 -4.61
C GLN A 141 0.53 24.95 -6.05
N GLU A 142 1.65 25.28 -6.69
CA GLU A 142 1.88 24.96 -8.11
C GLU A 142 1.79 23.46 -8.43
N ASN A 143 2.08 22.62 -7.44
CA ASN A 143 2.04 21.16 -7.51
C ASN A 143 0.75 20.54 -6.95
N VAL A 144 -0.31 21.33 -6.74
CA VAL A 144 -1.63 20.83 -6.30
C VAL A 144 -2.65 20.92 -7.45
N ARG A 145 -3.53 19.92 -7.55
CA ARG A 145 -4.66 19.86 -8.49
C ARG A 145 -5.96 19.55 -7.74
N SER A 146 -7.05 20.12 -8.23
CA SER A 146 -8.42 19.93 -7.70
C SER A 146 -9.09 18.70 -8.31
#